data_AF-A0A2P2ED18-F1
#
_entry.id   AF-A0A2P2ED18-F1
#
_cell.length_a   1.000
_cell.length_b   1.000
_cell.length_c   1.000
_cell.angle_alpha   90.00
_cell.angle_beta   90.00
_cell.angle_gamma   90.00
#
_symmetry.space_group_name_H-M   'P 1'
#
loop_
_entity.id
_entity.type
_entity.pdbx_description
1 polymer ?
#
loop_
_entity_poly.entity_id
_entity_poly.type
_entity_poly.pdbx_seq_one_letter_code
_entity_poly.pdbx_strand_id
1 'polypeptide(L)'
;MQRQIKPLDVLIGSLGFVIALPALSYLTAGTQALQQGLSSLNPWGAFALLVFEVVPWLWVMIRLGGGGKLGGDILVLTFGLLFLIPFGQVGSGPDFEMRASVPALAILAMMVAMGLCDNPRLKSGGLKLGIIIIICCASVTGLFEVARAFRYAPTPKPQCALPQIWYQQTGRVAELDTYLTRTSHVPSWLRAPSSRSVQVETTTATCWSKPWATPR
;
A
#
# COMPACT_ATOMS: atom_id res chain seq x y z
N MET A 1 33.12 -3.89 0.34
CA MET A 1 33.37 -2.56 -0.28
C MET A 1 32.42 -1.57 0.34
N GLN A 2 32.90 -0.61 1.14
CA GLN A 2 32.07 0.50 1.63
C GLN A 2 32.06 1.59 0.56
N ARG A 3 30.90 1.87 -0.03
CA ARG A 3 30.72 3.01 -0.93
C ARG A 3 30.73 4.28 -0.09
N GLN A 4 31.68 5.18 -0.34
CA GLN A 4 31.68 6.50 0.31
C GLN A 4 30.52 7.34 -0.24
N ILE A 5 29.72 7.90 0.67
CA ILE A 5 28.62 8.81 0.33
C ILE A 5 29.24 10.10 -0.23
N LYS A 6 28.91 10.42 -1.49
CA LYS A 6 29.39 11.63 -2.14
C LYS A 6 28.42 12.79 -1.86
N PRO A 7 28.88 14.05 -1.89
CA PRO A 7 28.00 15.22 -1.81
C PRO A 7 26.89 15.20 -2.87
N LEU A 8 27.17 14.60 -4.04
CA LEU A 8 26.19 14.42 -5.10
C LEU A 8 25.05 13.46 -4.69
N ASP A 9 25.33 12.40 -3.92
CA ASP A 9 24.30 11.48 -3.43
C ASP A 9 23.34 12.22 -2.48
N VAL A 10 23.88 13.11 -1.64
CA VAL A 10 23.07 13.98 -0.76
C VAL A 10 22.24 14.96 -1.58
N LEU A 11 22.84 15.63 -2.57
CA LEU A 11 22.14 16.61 -3.41
C LEU A 11 20.99 15.97 -4.20
N ILE A 12 21.19 14.76 -4.75
CA ILE A 12 20.13 14.01 -5.43
C ILE A 12 19.00 13.66 -4.46
N GLY A 13 19.33 13.19 -3.25
CA GLY A 13 18.34 12.90 -2.21
C GLY A 13 17.54 14.13 -1.79
N SER A 14 18.22 15.26 -1.56
CA SER A 14 17.59 16.53 -1.21
C SER A 14 16.69 17.05 -2.33
N LEU A 15 17.13 16.95 -3.60
CA LEU A 15 16.32 17.35 -4.75
C LEU A 15 15.04 16.49 -4.84
N GLY A 16 15.17 15.18 -4.65
CA GLY A 16 14.02 14.28 -4.61
C GLY A 16 13.02 14.64 -3.51
N PHE A 17 13.52 15.00 -2.32
CA PHE A 17 12.68 15.48 -1.23
C PHE A 17 11.95 16.79 -1.59
N VAL A 18 12.66 17.76 -2.17
CA VAL A 18 12.07 19.04 -2.60
C VAL A 18 10.98 18.82 -3.65
N ILE A 19 11.21 17.94 -4.62
CA ILE A 19 10.21 17.58 -5.63
C ILE A 19 8.98 16.91 -5.01
N ALA A 20 9.16 16.15 -3.92
CA ALA A 20 8.07 15.51 -3.20
C ALA A 20 7.27 16.46 -2.29
N LEU A 21 7.80 17.66 -1.97
CA LEU A 21 7.15 18.59 -1.04
C LEU A 21 5.70 18.96 -1.40
N PRO A 22 5.34 19.26 -2.67
CA PRO A 22 3.95 19.55 -3.03
C PRO A 22 3.01 18.36 -2.74
N ALA A 23 3.45 17.14 -3.08
CA ALA A 23 2.68 15.93 -2.82
C ALA A 23 2.54 15.67 -1.31
N LEU A 24 3.62 15.80 -0.55
CA LEU A 24 3.61 15.67 0.92
C LEU A 24 2.71 16.72 1.58
N SER A 25 2.76 17.96 1.09
CA SER A 25 1.93 19.06 1.59
C SER A 25 0.44 18.82 1.30
N TYR A 26 0.11 18.25 0.14
CA TYR A 26 -1.26 17.84 -0.17
C TYR A 26 -1.71 16.65 0.70
N LEU A 27 -0.88 15.62 0.84
CA LEU A 27 -1.19 14.41 1.63
C LEU A 27 -1.38 14.71 3.12
N THR A 28 -0.73 15.76 3.62
CA THR A 28 -0.87 16.22 5.00
C THR A 28 -1.99 17.24 5.21
N ALA A 29 -2.58 17.77 4.12
CA ALA A 29 -3.67 18.72 4.20
C ALA A 29 -4.95 18.07 4.72
N GLY A 30 -5.44 18.48 5.88
CA GLY A 30 -6.68 17.96 6.45
C GLY A 30 -6.56 16.64 7.21
N THR A 31 -5.34 16.15 7.46
CA THR A 31 -5.10 14.91 8.22
C THR A 31 -5.59 14.96 9.68
N GLN A 32 -5.89 16.15 10.20
CA GLN A 32 -6.52 16.32 11.53
C GLN A 32 -7.91 15.68 11.62
N ALA A 33 -8.59 15.47 10.49
CA ALA A 33 -9.86 14.76 10.44
C ALA A 33 -9.70 13.24 10.47
N LEU A 34 -8.48 12.72 10.31
CA LEU A 34 -8.21 11.29 10.27
C LEU A 34 -7.89 10.75 11.66
N GLN A 35 -8.34 9.52 11.91
CA GLN A 35 -7.85 8.76 13.06
C GLN A 35 -6.35 8.52 12.88
N GLN A 36 -5.56 9.00 13.84
CA GLN A 36 -4.12 8.79 13.90
C GLN A 36 -3.79 8.14 15.22
N GLY A 37 -2.89 7.16 15.21
CA GLY A 37 -2.39 6.55 16.42
C GLY A 37 -1.91 5.13 16.22
N LEU A 38 -1.87 4.39 17.33
CA LEU A 38 -1.66 2.95 17.27
C LEU A 38 -2.91 2.29 16.72
N SER A 39 -2.70 1.37 15.79
CA SER A 39 -3.80 0.61 15.21
C SER A 39 -4.53 -0.17 16.29
N SER A 40 -5.87 -0.11 16.29
CA SER A 40 -6.70 -0.98 17.14
C SER A 40 -6.78 -2.41 16.59
N LEU A 41 -5.80 -2.84 15.81
CA LEU A 41 -5.73 -4.18 15.23
C LEU A 41 -5.85 -5.22 16.34
N ASN A 42 -6.75 -6.17 16.12
CA ASN A 42 -6.81 -7.37 16.94
C ASN A 42 -5.40 -8.00 16.91
N PRO A 43 -4.75 -8.23 18.06
CA PRO A 43 -3.39 -8.76 18.11
C PRO A 43 -3.25 -10.08 17.35
N TRP A 44 -4.32 -10.87 17.25
CA TRP A 44 -4.34 -12.10 16.46
C TRP A 44 -4.30 -11.85 14.95
N GLY A 45 -4.93 -10.76 14.47
CA GLY A 45 -4.88 -10.36 13.07
C GLY A 45 -3.49 -9.89 12.66
N ALA A 46 -2.88 -9.02 13.46
CA ALA A 46 -1.51 -8.57 13.26
C ALA A 46 -0.53 -9.76 13.31
N PHE A 47 -0.70 -10.66 14.28
CA PHE A 47 0.10 -11.87 14.37
C PHE A 47 -0.03 -12.76 13.13
N ALA A 48 -1.26 -13.01 12.67
CA ALA A 48 -1.51 -13.80 11.47
C ALA A 48 -0.85 -13.18 10.24
N LEU A 49 -1.00 -11.86 10.05
CA LEU A 49 -0.37 -11.13 8.95
C LEU A 49 1.15 -11.28 8.97
N LEU A 50 1.78 -11.06 10.13
CA LEU A 50 3.23 -11.23 10.27
C LEU A 50 3.67 -12.66 9.97
N VAL A 51 2.95 -13.66 10.47
CA VAL A 51 3.32 -15.08 10.31
C VAL A 51 3.12 -15.58 8.89
N PHE A 52 2.07 -15.13 8.18
CA PHE A 52 1.75 -15.60 6.83
C PHE A 52 2.37 -14.75 5.73
N GLU A 53 2.56 -13.44 5.93
CA GLU A 53 3.12 -12.56 4.92
C GLU A 53 4.60 -12.26 5.16
N VAL A 54 5.03 -11.90 6.37
CA VAL A 54 6.38 -11.37 6.59
C VAL A 54 7.40 -12.47 6.92
N VAL A 55 7.08 -13.35 7.87
CA VAL A 55 7.96 -14.41 8.38
C VAL A 55 8.43 -15.39 7.29
N PRO A 56 7.59 -15.84 6.34
CA PRO A 56 8.04 -16.79 5.32
C PRO A 56 9.13 -16.19 4.43
N TRP A 57 9.01 -14.91 4.06
CA TRP A 57 10.03 -14.21 3.28
C TRP A 57 11.29 -13.93 4.09
N LEU A 58 11.17 -13.64 5.39
CA LEU A 58 12.34 -13.52 6.27
C LEU A 58 13.11 -14.84 6.31
N TRP A 59 12.41 -15.96 6.44
CA TRP A 59 13.00 -17.29 6.41
C TRP A 59 13.72 -17.56 5.07
N VAL A 60 13.08 -17.24 3.94
CA VAL A 60 13.72 -17.35 2.61
C VAL A 60 15.02 -16.54 2.57
N MET A 61 15.00 -15.28 3.02
CA MET A 61 16.17 -14.42 2.99
C MET A 61 17.31 -14.92 3.89
N ILE A 62 17.01 -15.45 5.08
CA ILE A 62 18.00 -16.08 5.95
C ILE A 62 18.63 -17.30 5.25
N ARG A 63 17.82 -18.15 4.61
CA ARG A 63 18.31 -19.34 3.89
C ARG A 63 19.17 -19.00 2.67
N LEU A 64 18.82 -17.92 1.96
CA LEU A 64 19.61 -17.39 0.85
C LEU A 64 20.93 -16.75 1.30
N GLY A 65 21.16 -16.58 2.62
CA GLY A 65 22.42 -16.09 3.17
C GLY A 65 22.39 -14.65 3.68
N GLY A 66 21.21 -14.00 3.70
CA GLY A 66 20.98 -12.67 4.28
C GLY A 66 21.59 -11.52 3.48
N GLY A 67 20.83 -10.44 3.27
CA GLY A 67 21.31 -9.15 2.73
C GLY A 67 21.76 -9.12 1.26
N GLY A 68 22.32 -10.20 0.72
CA GLY A 68 22.80 -10.29 -0.67
C GLY A 68 23.74 -9.13 -1.05
N LYS A 69 23.61 -8.65 -2.30
CA LYS A 69 24.37 -7.50 -2.82
C LYS A 69 23.92 -6.15 -2.24
N LEU A 70 22.70 -6.07 -1.68
CA LEU A 70 22.12 -4.87 -1.09
C LEU A 70 22.55 -4.65 0.38
N GLY A 71 23.06 -5.69 1.02
CA GLY A 71 23.58 -5.63 2.40
C GLY A 71 22.56 -5.97 3.47
N GLY A 72 23.07 -6.36 4.65
CA GLY A 72 22.26 -6.71 5.81
C GLY A 72 21.47 -5.52 6.37
N ASP A 73 22.01 -4.32 6.30
CA ASP A 73 21.36 -3.12 6.84
C ASP A 73 20.03 -2.83 6.13
N ILE A 74 20.00 -2.98 4.80
CA ILE A 74 18.77 -2.83 4.01
C ILE A 74 17.78 -3.95 4.34
N LEU A 75 18.24 -5.18 4.59
CA LEU A 75 17.38 -6.28 5.03
C LEU A 75 16.71 -5.95 6.37
N VAL A 76 17.49 -5.51 7.36
CA VAL A 76 16.98 -5.17 8.70
C VAL A 76 16.01 -4.00 8.62
N LEU A 77 16.33 -2.96 7.84
CA LEU A 77 15.42 -1.83 7.64
C LEU A 77 14.12 -2.28 6.98
N THR A 78 14.20 -3.10 5.93
CA THR A 78 13.03 -3.58 5.19
C THR A 78 12.10 -4.40 6.08
N PHE A 79 12.63 -5.41 6.78
CA PHE A 79 11.81 -6.21 7.69
C PHE A 79 11.38 -5.41 8.91
N GLY A 80 12.22 -4.53 9.45
CA GLY A 80 11.87 -3.63 10.55
C GLY A 80 10.64 -2.78 10.20
N LEU A 81 10.61 -2.20 8.99
CA LEU A 81 9.44 -1.47 8.51
C LEU A 81 8.22 -2.38 8.38
N LEU A 82 8.35 -3.56 7.76
CA LEU A 82 7.23 -4.51 7.61
C LEU A 82 6.67 -5.00 8.96
N PHE A 83 7.52 -5.12 9.99
CA PHE A 83 7.08 -5.47 11.34
C PHE A 83 6.41 -4.29 12.05
N LEU A 84 6.85 -3.05 11.80
CA LEU A 84 6.34 -1.86 12.50
C LEU A 84 5.05 -1.31 11.90
N ILE A 85 4.90 -1.36 10.57
CA ILE A 85 3.77 -0.78 9.84
C ILE A 85 2.40 -1.22 10.37
N PRO A 86 2.15 -2.52 10.68
CA PRO A 86 0.85 -2.96 11.20
C PRO A 86 0.46 -2.29 12.52
N PHE A 87 1.42 -1.79 13.29
CA PHE A 87 1.12 -1.12 14.56
C PHE A 87 0.72 0.35 14.40
N GLY A 88 0.97 0.95 13.23
CA GLY A 88 0.54 2.31 12.91
C GLY A 88 -0.83 2.35 12.25
N GLN A 89 -1.62 3.37 12.56
CA GLN A 89 -2.87 3.64 11.86
C GLN A 89 -2.95 5.11 11.45
N VAL A 90 -3.30 5.32 10.18
CA VAL A 90 -3.67 6.62 9.61
C VAL A 90 -4.92 6.41 8.75
N GLY A 91 -6.04 7.01 9.16
CA GLY A 91 -7.34 6.86 8.49
C GLY A 91 -8.06 5.54 8.80
N SER A 92 -9.05 5.20 7.96
CA SER A 92 -9.86 3.99 8.14
C SER A 92 -9.15 2.71 7.70
N GLY A 93 -9.27 1.69 8.54
CA GLY A 93 -9.00 0.30 8.16
C GLY A 93 -7.53 0.04 7.80
N PRO A 94 -7.25 -0.99 6.97
CA PRO A 94 -5.89 -1.40 6.63
C PRO A 94 -5.26 -0.62 5.46
N ASP A 95 -5.86 0.50 5.01
CA ASP A 95 -5.36 1.25 3.83
C ASP A 95 -3.95 1.82 4.05
N PHE A 96 -3.68 2.34 5.26
CA PHE A 96 -2.34 2.81 5.62
C PHE A 96 -1.31 1.68 5.54
N GLU A 97 -1.61 0.53 6.13
CA GLU A 97 -0.74 -0.65 6.13
C GLU A 97 -0.42 -1.11 4.70
N MET A 98 -1.44 -1.20 3.84
CA MET A 98 -1.27 -1.57 2.43
C MET A 98 -0.38 -0.59 1.68
N ARG A 99 -0.50 0.73 1.91
CA ARG A 99 0.27 1.74 1.17
C ARG A 99 1.69 1.91 1.72
N ALA A 100 1.83 1.92 3.04
CA ALA A 100 3.11 2.11 3.71
C ALA A 100 4.05 0.92 3.48
N SER A 101 3.51 -0.28 3.28
CA SER A 101 4.31 -1.49 3.04
C SER A 101 4.85 -1.62 1.60
N VAL A 102 4.26 -0.93 0.61
CA VAL A 102 4.66 -1.05 -0.81
C VAL A 102 6.17 -0.85 -1.03
N PRO A 103 6.82 0.21 -0.52
CA PRO A 103 8.25 0.42 -0.77
C PRO A 103 9.11 -0.68 -0.16
N ALA A 104 8.79 -1.13 1.06
CA ALA A 104 9.51 -2.20 1.73
C ALA A 104 9.33 -3.55 1.00
N LEU A 105 8.11 -3.87 0.56
CA LEU A 105 7.83 -5.06 -0.24
C LEU A 105 8.55 -5.02 -1.60
N ALA A 106 8.65 -3.86 -2.25
CA ALA A 106 9.38 -3.71 -3.50
C ALA A 106 10.89 -3.97 -3.33
N ILE A 107 11.49 -3.44 -2.25
CA ILE A 107 12.89 -3.72 -1.91
C ILE A 107 13.08 -5.21 -1.62
N LEU A 108 12.20 -5.80 -0.81
CA LEU A 108 12.23 -7.24 -0.51
C LEU A 108 12.14 -8.09 -1.78
N ALA A 109 11.22 -7.78 -2.68
CA ALA A 109 11.07 -8.48 -3.96
C ALA A 109 12.36 -8.41 -4.80
N MET A 110 13.00 -7.24 -4.84
CA MET A 110 14.29 -7.07 -5.52
C MET A 110 15.40 -7.90 -4.84
N MET A 111 15.49 -7.87 -3.51
CA MET A 111 16.47 -8.66 -2.74
C MET A 111 16.29 -10.16 -2.95
N VAL A 112 15.04 -10.64 -2.96
CA VAL A 112 14.72 -12.03 -3.25
C VAL A 112 15.13 -12.36 -4.68
N ALA A 113 14.72 -11.58 -5.69
CA ALA A 113 15.08 -11.82 -7.08
C ALA A 113 16.60 -11.91 -7.29
N MET A 114 17.36 -10.97 -6.73
CA MET A 114 18.83 -10.99 -6.75
C MET A 114 19.40 -12.22 -6.04
N GLY A 115 18.79 -12.60 -4.91
CA GLY A 115 19.15 -13.80 -4.15
C GLY A 115 18.80 -15.11 -4.86
N LEU A 116 17.88 -15.11 -5.82
CA LEU A 116 17.51 -16.30 -6.60
C LEU A 116 18.41 -16.50 -7.84
N CYS A 117 18.79 -15.42 -8.54
CA CYS A 117 19.51 -15.52 -9.82
C CYS A 117 20.92 -16.15 -9.69
N ASP A 118 21.65 -15.87 -8.61
CA ASP A 118 23.08 -16.22 -8.51
C ASP A 118 23.40 -17.23 -7.38
N ASN A 119 22.39 -17.88 -6.77
CA ASN A 119 22.61 -18.60 -5.52
C ASN A 119 22.72 -20.12 -5.68
N PRO A 120 23.91 -20.73 -5.41
CA PRO A 120 24.10 -22.17 -5.53
C PRO A 120 23.25 -22.97 -4.54
N ARG A 121 22.79 -22.36 -3.43
CA ARG A 121 21.91 -23.01 -2.44
C ARG A 121 20.52 -23.34 -3.00
N LEU A 122 20.10 -22.67 -4.08
CA LEU A 122 18.84 -22.96 -4.77
C LEU A 122 18.84 -24.33 -5.46
N LYS A 123 20.01 -24.96 -5.62
CA LYS A 123 20.14 -26.35 -6.08
C LYS A 123 19.63 -27.36 -5.06
N SER A 124 19.49 -26.97 -3.79
CA SER A 124 18.80 -27.81 -2.79
C SER A 124 17.30 -27.82 -3.07
N GLY A 125 16.75 -29.00 -3.41
CA GLY A 125 15.35 -29.13 -3.81
C GLY A 125 14.34 -28.61 -2.77
N GLY A 126 14.68 -28.70 -1.48
CA GLY A 126 13.82 -28.25 -0.38
C GLY A 126 13.58 -26.74 -0.35
N LEU A 127 14.61 -25.91 -0.57
CA LEU A 127 14.44 -24.45 -0.57
C LEU A 127 13.61 -23.99 -1.78
N LYS A 128 13.88 -24.59 -2.95
CA LYS A 128 13.13 -24.31 -4.18
C LYS A 128 11.65 -24.65 -4.02
N LEU A 129 11.34 -25.83 -3.47
CA LEU A 129 9.96 -26.24 -3.21
C LEU A 129 9.27 -25.29 -2.22
N GLY A 130 9.95 -24.91 -1.13
CA GLY A 130 9.42 -23.95 -0.15
C GLY A 130 9.06 -22.60 -0.75
N ILE A 131 9.94 -22.04 -1.61
CA ILE A 131 9.66 -20.77 -2.31
C ILE A 131 8.45 -20.91 -3.24
N ILE A 132 8.34 -22.00 -3.98
CA ILE A 132 7.18 -22.26 -4.85
C ILE A 132 5.89 -22.29 -4.02
N ILE A 133 5.89 -22.98 -2.87
CA ILE A 133 4.72 -23.04 -1.98
C ILE A 133 4.33 -21.63 -1.51
N ILE A 134 5.30 -20.83 -1.04
CA ILE A 134 5.04 -19.45 -0.59
C ILE A 134 4.43 -18.61 -1.71
N ILE A 135 4.99 -18.68 -2.93
CA ILE A 135 4.46 -17.94 -4.10
C ILE A 135 3.03 -18.40 -4.43
N CYS A 136 2.77 -19.71 -4.42
CA CYS A 136 1.43 -20.25 -4.66
C CYS A 136 0.43 -19.73 -3.62
N CYS A 137 0.80 -19.72 -2.33
CA CYS A 137 -0.04 -19.18 -1.27
C CYS A 137 -0.29 -17.66 -1.45
N ALA A 138 0.74 -16.89 -1.76
CA ALA A 138 0.63 -15.45 -1.98
C ALA A 138 -0.21 -15.10 -3.23
N SER A 139 -0.22 -15.99 -4.22
CA SER A 139 -0.98 -15.78 -5.47
C SER A 139 -2.48 -16.01 -5.33
N VAL A 140 -2.94 -16.59 -4.21
CA VAL A 140 -4.37 -16.93 -3.98
C VAL A 140 -5.24 -15.67 -4.08
N THR A 141 -4.84 -14.58 -3.42
CA THR A 141 -5.60 -13.31 -3.45
C THR A 141 -5.74 -12.77 -4.87
N GLY A 142 -4.64 -12.75 -5.64
CA GLY A 142 -4.67 -12.32 -7.04
C GLY A 142 -5.56 -13.21 -7.90
N LEU A 143 -5.53 -14.53 -7.67
CA LEU A 143 -6.38 -15.47 -8.40
C LEU A 143 -7.87 -15.26 -8.08
N PHE A 144 -8.23 -14.95 -6.83
CA PHE A 144 -9.59 -14.60 -6.45
C PHE A 144 -10.08 -13.33 -7.15
N GLU A 145 -9.23 -12.30 -7.26
CA GLU A 145 -9.56 -11.06 -7.97
C GLU A 145 -9.76 -11.29 -9.47
N VAL A 146 -8.90 -12.11 -10.09
CA VAL A 146 -9.08 -12.51 -11.50
C VAL A 146 -10.39 -13.29 -11.66
N ALA A 147 -10.65 -14.28 -10.79
CA ALA A 147 -11.89 -15.05 -10.84
C ALA A 147 -13.14 -14.17 -10.64
N ARG A 148 -13.06 -13.18 -9.74
CA ARG A 148 -14.11 -12.18 -9.51
C ARG A 148 -14.38 -11.36 -10.76
N ALA A 149 -13.33 -10.92 -11.46
CA ALA A 149 -13.46 -10.16 -12.70
C ALA A 149 -14.17 -10.93 -13.81
N PHE A 150 -14.02 -12.26 -13.87
CA PHE A 150 -14.75 -13.10 -14.83
C PHE A 150 -16.17 -13.47 -14.39
N ARG A 151 -16.43 -13.55 -13.08
CA ARG A 151 -17.74 -13.96 -12.54
C ARG A 151 -18.78 -12.85 -12.51
N TYR A 152 -18.35 -11.60 -12.30
CA TYR A 152 -19.26 -10.47 -12.12
C TYR A 152 -19.26 -9.53 -13.31
N ALA A 153 -20.44 -9.03 -13.67
CA ALA A 153 -20.57 -8.01 -14.70
C ALA A 153 -19.87 -6.72 -14.27
N PRO A 154 -19.27 -5.97 -15.22
CA PRO A 154 -18.67 -4.68 -14.92
C PRO A 154 -19.71 -3.70 -14.36
N THR A 155 -19.23 -2.74 -13.58
CA THR A 155 -20.06 -1.67 -13.04
C THR A 155 -20.75 -0.89 -14.18
N PRO A 156 -22.06 -0.60 -14.08
CA PRO A 156 -22.71 0.32 -15.00
C PRO A 156 -22.07 1.70 -14.93
N LYS A 157 -22.13 2.44 -16.03
CA LYS A 157 -21.56 3.79 -16.13
C LYS A 157 -22.07 4.66 -14.96
N PRO A 158 -21.18 5.20 -14.11
CA PRO A 158 -21.59 6.07 -13.01
C PRO A 158 -22.13 7.40 -13.55
N GLN A 159 -23.20 7.89 -12.93
CA GLN A 159 -23.82 9.19 -13.24
C GLN A 159 -23.54 10.25 -12.15
N CYS A 160 -23.16 9.80 -10.94
CA CYS A 160 -22.82 10.67 -9.81
C CYS A 160 -21.33 10.96 -9.72
N ALA A 161 -20.98 11.96 -8.90
CA ALA A 161 -19.59 12.19 -8.49
C ALA A 161 -19.11 11.10 -7.52
N LEU A 162 -17.79 10.88 -7.45
CA LEU A 162 -17.17 9.86 -6.59
C LEU A 162 -17.66 9.88 -5.12
N PRO A 163 -17.76 11.06 -4.45
CA PRO A 163 -18.24 11.10 -3.06
C PRO A 163 -19.65 10.56 -2.87
N GLN A 164 -20.54 10.80 -3.84
CA GLN A 164 -21.92 10.33 -3.80
C GLN A 164 -22.01 8.81 -4.02
N ILE A 165 -21.18 8.27 -4.93
CA ILE A 165 -21.11 6.82 -5.19
C ILE A 165 -20.66 6.08 -3.93
N TRP A 166 -19.61 6.56 -3.26
CA TRP A 166 -19.11 5.94 -2.02
C TRP A 166 -20.14 5.98 -0.90
N TYR A 167 -20.87 7.09 -0.76
CA TYR A 167 -21.96 7.20 0.20
C TYR A 167 -23.05 6.13 -0.04
N GLN A 168 -23.47 5.95 -1.30
CA GLN A 168 -24.51 4.96 -1.64
C GLN A 168 -24.03 3.50 -1.52
N GLN A 169 -22.76 3.20 -1.81
CA GLN A 169 -22.23 1.84 -1.74
C GLN A 169 -21.99 1.36 -0.31
N THR A 170 -21.45 2.23 0.54
CA THR A 170 -21.01 1.84 1.89
C THR A 170 -22.08 2.13 2.96
N GLY A 171 -23.11 2.92 2.62
CA GLY A 171 -24.08 3.43 3.59
C GLY A 171 -23.46 4.32 4.67
N ARG A 172 -22.18 4.62 4.53
CA ARG A 172 -21.41 5.52 5.36
C ARG A 172 -20.97 6.66 4.46
N VAL A 173 -20.82 7.85 5.02
CA VAL A 173 -19.90 8.81 4.41
C VAL A 173 -18.54 8.13 4.55
N ALA A 174 -18.16 7.31 3.56
CA ALA A 174 -16.82 6.76 3.48
C ALA A 174 -15.87 7.91 3.82
N GLU A 175 -14.89 7.66 4.69
CA GLU A 175 -14.00 8.67 5.24
C GLU A 175 -13.27 9.38 4.09
N LEU A 176 -13.97 10.33 3.47
CA LEU A 176 -13.58 11.04 2.26
C LEU A 176 -12.27 11.74 2.56
N ASP A 177 -12.10 12.18 3.80
CA ASP A 177 -10.90 12.77 4.36
C ASP A 177 -9.64 11.88 4.24
N THR A 178 -9.78 10.56 4.03
CA THR A 178 -8.65 9.63 3.77
C THR A 178 -8.09 9.79 2.36
N TYR A 179 -8.93 10.19 1.39
CA TYR A 179 -8.57 10.25 -0.03
C TYR A 179 -8.69 11.65 -0.64
N LEU A 180 -9.54 12.49 -0.08
CA LEU A 180 -9.91 13.80 -0.55
C LEU A 180 -9.81 14.77 0.61
N THR A 181 -9.21 15.92 0.38
CA THR A 181 -9.17 17.00 1.37
C THR A 181 -10.10 18.12 0.95
N ARG A 182 -10.73 18.79 1.92
CA ARG A 182 -11.53 19.99 1.63
C ARG A 182 -10.61 21.06 1.06
N THR A 183 -11.08 21.78 0.04
CA THR A 183 -10.32 22.88 -0.58
C THR A 183 -9.90 23.95 0.41
N SER A 184 -10.63 24.12 1.52
CA SER A 184 -10.28 25.03 2.62
C SER A 184 -9.01 24.63 3.39
N HIS A 185 -8.66 23.34 3.41
CA HIS A 185 -7.46 22.84 4.11
C HIS A 185 -6.23 22.77 3.20
N VAL A 186 -6.39 22.94 1.88
CA VAL A 186 -5.28 22.93 0.93
C VAL A 186 -4.54 24.28 0.98
N PRO A 187 -3.20 24.29 1.14
CA PRO A 187 -2.42 25.52 1.12
C PRO A 187 -2.68 26.33 -0.16
N SER A 188 -2.75 27.65 -0.04
CA SER A 188 -3.10 28.55 -1.16
C SER A 188 -2.16 28.41 -2.36
N TRP A 189 -0.88 28.10 -2.13
CA TRP A 189 0.12 27.91 -3.18
C TRP A 189 -0.03 26.58 -3.96
N LEU A 190 -0.77 25.61 -3.43
CA LEU A 190 -1.11 24.34 -4.10
C LEU A 190 -2.47 24.37 -4.79
N ARG A 191 -3.34 25.34 -4.46
CA ARG A 191 -4.69 25.40 -5.01
C ARG A 191 -4.65 25.81 -6.48
N ALA A 192 -5.26 24.98 -7.32
CA ALA A 192 -5.48 25.34 -8.72
C ALA A 192 -6.40 26.59 -8.80
N PRO A 193 -6.06 27.59 -9.63
CA PRO A 193 -6.87 28.81 -9.76
C PRO A 193 -8.32 28.55 -10.21
N SER A 194 -8.56 27.45 -10.92
CA SER A 194 -9.84 27.05 -11.49
C SER A 194 -10.45 25.81 -10.82
N SER A 195 -10.30 25.66 -9.49
CA SER A 195 -10.90 24.53 -8.79
C SER A 195 -12.43 24.65 -8.80
N ARG A 196 -13.13 23.72 -9.46
CA ARG A 196 -14.60 23.63 -9.43
C ARG A 196 -15.01 22.91 -8.15
N SER A 197 -15.80 23.57 -7.30
CA SER A 197 -16.39 22.92 -6.12
C SER A 197 -17.48 21.95 -6.57
N VAL A 198 -17.36 20.69 -6.17
CA VAL A 198 -18.45 19.70 -6.30
C VAL A 198 -19.20 19.69 -4.99
N GLN A 199 -20.47 20.10 -5.01
CA GLN A 199 -21.35 19.93 -3.87
C GLN A 199 -21.70 18.45 -3.74
N VAL A 200 -21.42 17.86 -2.58
CA VAL A 200 -21.84 16.48 -2.28
C VAL A 200 -23.31 16.56 -1.87
N GLU A 201 -24.21 16.64 -2.84
CA GLU A 201 -25.63 16.46 -2.54
C GLU A 201 -25.87 15.01 -2.14
N THR A 202 -26.43 14.78 -0.95
CA THR A 202 -26.90 13.48 -0.44
C THR A 202 -28.20 13.03 -1.13
N THR A 203 -28.41 13.42 -2.38
CA THR A 203 -29.62 13.11 -3.13
C THR A 203 -29.69 11.61 -3.42
N THR A 204 -30.88 11.05 -3.21
CA THR A 204 -31.25 9.64 -3.36
C THR A 204 -31.31 9.15 -4.82
N ALA A 205 -30.73 9.89 -5.76
CA ALA A 205 -30.75 9.54 -7.17
C ALA A 205 -29.89 8.28 -7.41
N THR A 206 -30.40 7.31 -8.16
CA THR A 206 -29.64 6.12 -8.58
C THR A 206 -28.37 6.52 -9.30
N CYS A 207 -27.19 6.28 -8.69
CA CYS A 207 -25.91 6.68 -9.27
C CYS A 207 -25.44 5.82 -10.45
N TRP A 208 -26.21 4.79 -10.82
CA TRP A 208 -25.90 3.85 -11.89
C TRP A 208 -26.97 3.94 -12.98
N SER A 209 -26.53 3.88 -14.24
CA SER A 209 -27.43 3.91 -15.40
C SER A 209 -28.37 2.70 -15.49
N LYS A 210 -28.07 1.62 -14.78
CA LYS A 210 -28.86 0.37 -14.69
C LYS A 210 -28.68 -0.26 -13.30
N PRO A 211 -29.61 -1.13 -12.83
CA PRO A 211 -29.42 -1.89 -11.59
C PRO A 211 -28.11 -2.67 -11.61
N TRP A 212 -27.36 -2.60 -10.52
CA TRP A 212 -26.08 -3.27 -10.37
C TRP A 212 -26.14 -4.25 -9.20
N ALA A 213 -25.95 -5.53 -9.48
CA ALA A 213 -25.79 -6.55 -8.45
C ALA A 213 -24.36 -6.44 -7.89
N THR A 214 -24.20 -5.63 -6.83
CA THR A 214 -22.94 -5.53 -6.10
C THR A 214 -22.54 -6.91 -5.58
N PRO A 215 -21.32 -7.40 -5.84
CA PRO A 215 -20.77 -8.54 -5.12
C PRO A 215 -20.79 -8.20 -3.63
N ARG A 216 -21.46 -9.00 -2.81
CA ARG A 216 -21.44 -8.90 -1.35
C ARG A 216 -20.39 -9.84 -0.78
#